data_AF-A0A3D5P001-F1
#
_entry.id   AF-A0A3D5P001-F1
#
_cell.length_a   1.000
_cell.length_b   1.000
_cell.length_c   1.000
_cell.angle_alpha   90.00
_cell.angle_beta   90.00
_cell.angle_gamma   90.00
#
_symmetry.space_group_name_H-M   'P 1'
#
loop_
_entity.id
_entity.type
_entity.pdbx_description
1 polymer ?
#
loop_
_entity_poly.entity_id
_entity_poly.type
_entity_poly.pdbx_seq_one_letter_code
_entity_poly.pdbx_strand_id
1 'polypeptide(L)'
;MTSKFEARISEQSARARKSWLLSYGDMITLVITFFIMMLNVKAGEITKIHAWVNTRLDETSREINRVVNLLKISEIKVDRDSKGVKILLNDPRLFETGSATPRVELIYQLQTL
;
A
#
# COMPACT_ATOMS: atom_id res chain seq x y z
N MET A 1 -22.47 67.77 9.05
CA MET A 1 -23.08 66.52 9.59
C MET A 1 -22.67 65.27 8.79
N THR A 2 -22.44 65.38 7.48
CA THR A 2 -22.06 64.28 6.57
C THR A 2 -20.73 63.58 6.90
N SER A 3 -19.68 64.32 7.26
CA SER A 3 -18.35 63.75 7.55
C SER A 3 -18.31 62.75 8.73
N LYS A 4 -19.09 62.99 9.80
CA LYS A 4 -19.17 62.05 10.94
C LYS A 4 -19.88 60.75 10.57
N PHE A 5 -20.84 60.80 9.65
CA PHE A 5 -21.57 59.62 9.18
C PHE A 5 -20.69 58.72 8.33
N GLU A 6 -19.95 59.29 7.36
CA GLU A 6 -19.01 58.53 6.53
C GLU A 6 -17.89 57.88 7.35
N ALA A 7 -17.37 58.58 8.37
CA ALA A 7 -16.37 58.01 9.28
C ALA A 7 -16.91 56.79 10.05
N ARG A 8 -18.18 56.81 10.48
CA ARG A 8 -18.81 55.67 11.18
C ARG A 8 -19.04 54.47 10.25
N ILE A 9 -19.44 54.72 8.99
CA ILE A 9 -19.62 53.67 7.99
C ILE A 9 -18.27 53.04 7.60
N SER A 10 -17.21 53.84 7.46
CA SER A 10 -15.85 53.35 7.24
C SER A 10 -15.38 52.45 8.40
N GLU A 11 -15.60 52.88 9.65
CA GLU A 11 -15.26 52.10 10.85
C GLU A 11 -16.04 50.77 10.94
N GLN A 12 -17.35 50.79 10.68
CA GLN A 12 -18.17 49.58 10.64
C GLN A 12 -17.74 48.62 9.53
N SER A 13 -17.46 49.14 8.33
CA SER A 13 -17.01 48.32 7.20
C SER A 13 -15.64 47.68 7.48
N ALA A 14 -14.74 48.38 8.17
CA ALA A 14 -13.45 47.82 8.59
C ALA A 14 -13.61 46.70 9.62
N ARG A 15 -14.54 46.84 10.58
CA ARG A 15 -14.87 45.78 11.55
C ARG A 15 -15.50 44.57 10.88
N ALA A 16 -16.43 44.78 9.94
CA ALA A 16 -17.07 43.71 9.19
C ALA A 16 -16.06 42.93 8.34
N ARG A 17 -15.13 43.62 7.65
CA ARG A 17 -14.04 42.96 6.90
C ARG A 17 -13.12 42.13 7.79
N LYS A 18 -12.76 42.64 8.98
CA LYS A 18 -11.97 41.88 9.96
C LYS A 18 -12.71 40.65 10.46
N SER A 19 -14.02 40.77 10.74
CA SER A 19 -14.86 39.65 11.18
C SER A 19 -15.01 38.57 10.11
N TRP A 20 -15.18 38.98 8.85
CA TRP A 20 -15.27 38.03 7.73
C TRP A 20 -13.96 37.28 7.51
N LEU A 21 -12.83 38.00 7.54
CA LEU A 21 -11.50 37.40 7.42
C LEU A 21 -11.21 36.36 8.51
N LEU A 22 -11.68 36.61 9.74
CA LEU A 22 -11.54 35.66 10.85
C LEU A 22 -12.33 34.37 10.58
N SER A 23 -13.61 34.48 10.24
CA SER A 23 -14.44 33.29 9.91
C SER A 23 -13.94 32.52 8.69
N TYR A 24 -13.38 33.22 7.71
CA TYR A 24 -12.75 32.61 6.55
C TYR A 24 -11.47 31.85 6.94
N GLY A 25 -10.63 32.46 7.78
CA GLY A 25 -9.43 31.82 8.32
C GLY A 25 -9.74 30.55 9.11
N ASP A 26 -10.80 30.55 9.92
CA ASP A 26 -11.26 29.37 10.64
C ASP A 26 -11.72 28.27 9.68
N MET A 27 -12.47 28.63 8.63
CA MET A 27 -12.90 27.65 7.63
C MET A 27 -11.72 27.03 6.87
N ILE A 28 -10.74 27.84 6.47
CA ILE A 28 -9.51 27.36 5.81
C ILE A 28 -8.71 26.46 6.75
N THR A 29 -8.65 26.79 8.04
CA THR A 29 -7.96 25.97 9.05
C THR A 29 -8.63 24.61 9.21
N LEU A 30 -9.97 24.54 9.23
CA LEU A 30 -10.70 23.26 9.25
C LEU A 30 -10.42 22.43 8.00
N VAL A 31 -10.36 23.05 6.83
CA VAL A 31 -10.03 22.35 5.57
C VAL A 31 -8.60 21.81 5.58
N ILE A 32 -7.63 22.62 6.02
CA ILE A 32 -6.22 22.20 6.10
C ILE A 32 -6.04 21.07 7.12
N THR A 33 -6.60 21.21 8.32
CA THR A 33 -6.52 20.17 9.37
C THR A 33 -7.21 18.88 8.94
N PHE A 34 -8.34 18.97 8.23
CA PHE A 34 -9.01 17.82 7.62
C PHE A 34 -8.09 17.10 6.63
N PHE A 35 -7.45 17.82 5.70
CA PHE A 35 -6.52 17.21 4.74
C PHE A 35 -5.28 16.62 5.42
N ILE A 36 -4.72 17.28 6.44
CA ILE A 36 -3.61 16.74 7.23
C ILE A 36 -4.01 15.42 7.90
N MET A 37 -5.17 15.36 8.54
CA MET A 37 -5.66 14.13 9.17
C MET A 37 -5.92 13.03 8.12
N MET A 38 -6.54 13.37 6.98
CA MET A 38 -6.76 12.44 5.87
C MET A 38 -5.45 11.84 5.34
N LEU A 39 -4.42 12.66 5.12
CA LEU A 39 -3.10 12.21 4.67
C LEU A 39 -2.45 11.26 5.66
N ASN A 40 -2.52 11.56 6.96
CA ASN A 40 -1.97 10.72 8.01
C ASN A 40 -2.65 9.34 8.09
N VAL A 41 -3.98 9.28 7.96
CA VAL A 41 -4.71 8.00 7.95
C VAL A 41 -4.27 7.15 6.75
N LYS A 42 -4.21 7.74 5.56
CA LYS A 42 -3.83 7.00 4.33
C LYS A 42 -2.40 6.48 4.37
N ALA A 43 -1.45 7.24 4.90
CA ALA A 43 -0.08 6.77 5.09
C ALA A 43 0.00 5.58 6.08
N GLY A 44 -0.79 5.63 7.15
CA GLY A 44 -0.87 4.55 8.15
C GLY A 44 -1.48 3.26 7.60
N GLU A 45 -2.55 3.35 6.80
CA GLU A 45 -3.23 2.18 6.21
C GLU A 45 -2.34 1.44 5.21
N ILE A 46 -1.68 2.18 4.31
CA ILE A 46 -0.79 1.60 3.29
C ILE A 46 0.35 0.81 3.93
N THR A 47 0.99 1.40 4.95
CA THR A 47 2.10 0.74 5.66
C THR A 47 1.67 -0.56 6.34
N LYS A 48 0.48 -0.57 6.97
CA LYS A 48 -0.08 -1.76 7.61
C LYS A 48 -0.38 -2.87 6.61
N ILE A 49 -0.94 -2.53 5.45
CA ILE A 49 -1.22 -3.50 4.39
C ILE A 49 0.08 -4.12 3.87
N HIS A 50 1.09 -3.31 3.57
CA HIS A 50 2.39 -3.82 3.13
C HIS A 50 3.04 -4.74 4.17
N ALA A 51 3.00 -4.37 5.45
CA ALA A 51 3.51 -5.19 6.53
C ALA A 51 2.76 -6.53 6.62
N TRP A 52 1.42 -6.50 6.58
CA TRP A 52 0.60 -7.71 6.62
C TRP A 52 0.86 -8.64 5.41
N VAL A 53 0.93 -8.09 4.20
CA VAL A 53 1.26 -8.85 2.99
C VAL A 53 2.63 -9.52 3.12
N ASN A 54 3.64 -8.79 3.59
CA ASN A 54 4.98 -9.35 3.78
C ASN A 54 4.99 -10.48 4.82
N THR A 55 4.32 -10.29 5.96
CA THR A 55 4.19 -11.35 6.97
C THR A 55 3.57 -12.62 6.38
N ARG A 56 2.51 -12.48 5.56
CA ARG A 56 1.88 -13.64 4.91
C ARG A 56 2.80 -14.33 3.91
N LEU A 57 3.51 -13.57 3.09
CA LEU A 57 4.47 -14.14 2.15
C LEU A 57 5.64 -14.84 2.85
N ASP A 58 6.07 -14.32 4.01
CA ASP A 58 7.14 -14.93 4.82
C ASP A 58 6.67 -16.20 5.53
N GLU A 59 5.40 -16.26 5.96
CA GLU A 59 4.76 -17.49 6.45
C GLU A 59 4.67 -18.54 5.34
N THR A 60 4.16 -18.17 4.16
CA THR A 60 4.08 -19.08 3.01
C THR A 60 5.44 -19.60 2.59
N SER A 61 6.45 -18.72 2.49
CA SER A 61 7.82 -19.14 2.14
C SER A 61 8.40 -20.14 3.14
N ARG A 62 8.14 -19.94 4.44
CA ARG A 62 8.58 -20.89 5.48
C ARG A 62 7.87 -22.24 5.37
N GLU A 63 6.57 -22.25 5.13
CA GLU A 63 5.82 -23.51 5.05
C GLU A 63 6.22 -24.33 3.81
N ILE A 64 6.39 -23.69 2.66
CA ILE A 64 6.85 -24.39 1.45
C ILE A 64 8.28 -24.91 1.66
N ASN A 65 9.17 -24.10 2.25
CA ASN A 65 10.52 -24.56 2.59
C ASN A 65 10.51 -25.76 3.55
N ARG A 66 9.58 -25.79 4.51
CA ARG A 66 9.41 -26.93 5.42
C ARG A 66 9.08 -28.22 4.65
N VAL A 67 8.11 -28.14 3.73
CA VAL A 67 7.69 -29.30 2.91
C VAL A 67 8.81 -29.76 1.98
N VAL A 68 9.48 -28.84 1.29
CA VAL A 68 10.60 -29.16 0.38
C VAL A 68 11.74 -29.84 1.13
N ASN A 69 12.11 -29.33 2.32
CA ASN A 69 13.16 -29.92 3.15
C ASN A 69 12.78 -31.30 3.70
N LEU A 70 11.51 -31.49 4.09
CA LEU A 70 11.01 -32.79 4.57
C LEU A 70 11.04 -33.85 3.46
N LEU A 71 10.63 -33.47 2.25
CA LEU A 71 10.62 -34.36 1.09
C LEU A 71 12.00 -34.49 0.41
N LYS A 72 13.02 -33.75 0.88
CA LYS A 72 14.38 -33.69 0.33
C LYS A 72 14.42 -33.45 -1.18
N ILE A 73 13.51 -32.61 -1.69
CA ILE A 73 13.43 -32.32 -3.12
C ILE A 73 14.52 -31.29 -3.46
N SER A 74 15.64 -31.76 -4.01
CA SER A 74 16.77 -30.90 -4.39
C SER A 74 16.48 -30.02 -5.61
N GLU A 75 15.47 -30.41 -6.37
CA GLU A 75 15.03 -29.81 -7.62
C GLU A 75 14.11 -28.60 -7.38
N ILE A 76 13.70 -28.33 -6.14
CA ILE A 76 12.85 -27.18 -5.80
C ILE A 76 13.61 -26.28 -4.83
N LYS A 77 13.81 -25.01 -5.19
CA LYS A 77 14.41 -24.00 -4.31
C LYS A 77 13.41 -22.87 -4.09
N VAL A 78 13.21 -22.47 -2.83
CA VAL A 78 12.25 -21.42 -2.47
C VAL A 78 12.98 -20.28 -1.79
N ASP A 79 13.04 -19.15 -2.48
CA ASP A 79 13.71 -17.93 -2.01
C ASP A 79 12.68 -16.79 -1.83
N ARG A 80 12.98 -15.83 -0.97
CA ARG A 80 12.18 -14.61 -0.81
C ARG A 80 12.79 -13.48 -1.64
N ASP A 81 11.96 -12.77 -2.39
CA ASP A 81 12.34 -11.57 -3.15
C ASP A 81 11.49 -10.37 -2.68
N SER A 82 11.95 -9.16 -2.96
CA SER A 82 11.25 -7.88 -2.77
C SER A 82 9.81 -7.86 -3.31
N LYS A 83 9.50 -8.74 -4.28
CA LYS A 83 8.19 -8.82 -4.96
C LYS A 83 7.31 -9.99 -4.50
N GLY A 84 7.85 -10.99 -3.82
CA GLY A 84 7.09 -12.22 -3.55
C GLY A 84 7.93 -13.42 -3.10
N VAL A 85 7.32 -14.59 -3.13
CA VAL A 85 8.01 -15.88 -2.94
C VAL A 85 8.42 -16.40 -4.31
N LYS A 86 9.71 -16.66 -4.51
CA LYS A 86 10.28 -17.19 -5.74
C LYS A 86 10.49 -18.69 -5.58
N ILE A 87 9.80 -19.48 -6.40
CA ILE A 87 9.95 -20.93 -6.47
C ILE A 87 10.71 -21.25 -7.74
N LEU A 88 11.92 -21.80 -7.59
CA LEU A 88 12.76 -22.25 -8.68
C LEU A 88 12.62 -23.77 -8.80
N LEU A 89 12.20 -24.24 -9.97
CA LEU A 89 12.11 -25.65 -10.33
C LEU A 89 13.29 -25.97 -11.25
N ASN A 90 14.19 -26.84 -10.79
CA ASN A 90 15.41 -27.24 -11.46
C ASN A 90 15.45 -28.76 -11.66
N ASP A 91 14.38 -29.32 -12.23
CA ASP A 91 14.37 -30.70 -12.73
C ASP A 91 14.61 -30.69 -14.26
N PRO A 92 15.73 -31.25 -14.75
CA PRO A 92 16.03 -31.35 -16.19
C PRO A 92 14.96 -32.11 -17.00
N ARG A 93 14.09 -32.87 -16.34
CA ARG A 93 13.02 -33.68 -16.94
C ARG A 93 11.69 -32.95 -17.00
N LEU A 94 11.58 -31.71 -16.51
CA LEU A 94 10.33 -30.92 -16.55
C LEU A 94 9.77 -30.81 -17.97
N PHE A 95 10.64 -30.66 -18.97
CA PHE A 95 10.27 -30.46 -20.36
C PHE A 95 10.94 -31.50 -21.27
N GLU A 96 10.34 -31.75 -22.43
CA GLU A 96 11.06 -32.42 -23.51
C GLU A 96 12.05 -31.46 -24.17
N THR A 97 13.14 -31.99 -24.74
CA THR A 97 14.16 -31.17 -25.40
C THR A 97 13.54 -30.38 -26.56
N GLY A 98 13.64 -29.05 -26.49
CA GLY A 98 13.07 -28.16 -27.51
C GLY A 98 11.54 -27.97 -27.42
N SER A 99 10.88 -28.49 -26.37
CA SER A 99 9.45 -28.30 -26.15
C SER A 99 9.17 -27.38 -24.96
N ALA A 100 8.03 -26.69 -25.01
CA ALA A 100 7.47 -25.92 -23.90
C ALA A 100 6.39 -26.70 -23.13
N THR A 101 6.07 -27.93 -23.53
CA THR A 101 5.06 -28.77 -22.86
C THR A 101 5.70 -29.52 -21.68
N PRO A 102 5.17 -29.38 -20.45
CA PRO A 102 5.64 -30.17 -19.32
C PRO A 102 5.37 -31.66 -19.54
N ARG A 103 6.27 -32.53 -19.05
CA ARG A 103 6.05 -33.98 -19.10
C ARG A 103 4.87 -34.38 -18.21
N VAL A 104 4.02 -35.28 -18.71
CA VAL A 104 2.73 -35.67 -18.08
C VAL A 104 2.94 -36.24 -16.66
N GLU A 105 4.06 -36.91 -16.42
CA GLU A 105 4.45 -37.46 -15.12
C GLU A 105 4.65 -36.39 -14.03
N LEU A 106 5.00 -35.17 -14.42
CA LEU A 106 5.28 -34.05 -13.52
C LEU A 106 4.10 -33.08 -13.38
N ILE A 107 3.07 -33.20 -14.24
CA ILE A 107 1.85 -32.39 -14.14
C ILE A 107 1.15 -32.62 -12.79
N TYR A 108 1.12 -33.86 -12.30
CA TYR A 108 0.51 -34.18 -11.00
C TYR A 108 1.23 -33.50 -9.83
N GLN A 109 2.56 -33.38 -9.88
CA GLN A 109 3.33 -32.69 -8.84
C GLN A 109 3.08 -31.18 -8.85
N LEU A 110 2.85 -30.59 -10.03
CA LEU A 110 2.51 -29.18 -10.18
C LEU A 110 1.06 -28.85 -9.81
N GLN A 111 0.14 -29.82 -9.90
CA GLN A 111 -1.26 -29.66 -9.47
C GLN A 111 -1.49 -29.79 -7.97
N THR A 112 -0.51 -30.34 -7.23
CA THR A 112 -0.62 -30.59 -5.78
C THR A 112 0.10 -29.52 -4.94
N LEU A 113 0.75 -28.56 -5.58
CA LEU A 113 1.42 -27.40 -4.96
C LEU A 113 0.44 -26.25 -4.67
#